data_AF-A0AA50KE74-F1
#
_entry.id   AF-A0AA50KE74-F1
#
_cell.length_a   1.000
_cell.length_b   1.000
_cell.length_c   1.000
_cell.angle_alpha   90.00
_cell.angle_beta   90.00
_cell.angle_gamma   90.00
#
_symmetry.space_group_name_H-M   'P 1'
#
loop_
_entity.id
_entity.type
_entity.pdbx_description
1 polymer ?
#
loop_
_entity_poly.entity_id
_entity_poly.type
_entity_poly.pdbx_seq_one_letter_code
_entity_poly.pdbx_strand_id
1 'polypeptide(L)'
;MNIYYRHAQLCGRKTGNGTKLPFLMNILYSLAAKNGDHQPFSMDDINAVLFNQHQSIGCSIEAPLPIVSWRTEAIEYELFKGEELVYLPQCIIFSNGAIAYVIVVMGDEYELRIWPDYSNRDREKHHWFSHHAVVYSAELDVFKQSFEALLKHIKKENDYEKKHPKFGKDIPLSDS
;
A
#
# COMPACT_ATOMS: atom_id res chain seq x y z
N MET A 1 5.22 -2.63 8.76
CA MET A 1 4.44 -3.72 9.38
C MET A 1 3.42 -4.21 8.35
N ASN A 2 3.12 -5.50 8.27
CA ASN A 2 2.29 -6.06 7.18
C ASN A 2 0.80 -5.90 7.45
N ILE A 3 0.00 -5.63 6.42
CA ILE A 3 -1.46 -5.78 6.47
C ILE A 3 -1.85 -7.25 6.28
N TYR A 4 -2.91 -7.72 6.93
CA TYR A 4 -3.34 -9.12 6.92
C TYR A 4 -4.81 -9.25 6.57
N TYR A 5 -5.15 -10.20 5.72
CA TYR A 5 -6.52 -10.52 5.31
C TYR A 5 -6.86 -11.94 5.75
N ARG A 6 -8.13 -12.20 6.04
CA ARG A 6 -8.57 -13.58 6.31
C ARG A 6 -8.52 -14.48 5.08
N HIS A 7 -8.76 -13.91 3.91
CA HIS A 7 -8.80 -14.64 2.64
C HIS A 7 -8.13 -13.81 1.54
N ALA A 8 -7.74 -14.47 0.45
CA ALA A 8 -7.24 -13.84 -0.77
C ALA A 8 -8.37 -13.15 -1.56
N GLN A 9 -9.02 -12.16 -0.93
CA GLN A 9 -10.13 -11.39 -1.51
C GLN A 9 -10.15 -9.96 -0.95
N LEU A 10 -10.42 -8.99 -1.82
CA LEU A 10 -10.68 -7.61 -1.41
C LEU A 10 -11.89 -7.54 -0.47
N CYS A 11 -11.81 -6.72 0.57
CA CYS A 11 -12.80 -6.70 1.63
C CYS A 11 -13.94 -5.70 1.38
N GLY A 12 -13.71 -4.67 0.55
CA GLY A 12 -14.68 -3.62 0.25
C GLY A 12 -15.27 -3.00 1.52
N ARG A 13 -16.59 -3.17 1.70
CA ARG A 13 -17.40 -2.63 2.82
C ARG A 13 -17.25 -3.37 4.14
N LYS A 14 -16.15 -4.10 4.31
CA LYS A 14 -15.85 -4.88 5.52
C LYS A 14 -14.48 -4.53 6.05
N THR A 15 -14.25 -4.75 7.34
CA THR A 15 -12.90 -4.78 7.90
C THR A 15 -12.11 -5.98 7.38
N GLY A 16 -10.82 -6.08 7.68
CA GLY A 16 -9.99 -7.23 7.35
C GLY A 16 -10.51 -8.56 7.91
N ASN A 17 -11.32 -8.52 8.98
CA ASN A 17 -11.93 -9.69 9.60
C ASN A 17 -13.32 -10.02 9.02
N GLY A 18 -13.74 -9.33 7.95
CA GLY A 18 -15.06 -9.51 7.34
C GLY A 18 -16.22 -8.83 8.07
N THR A 19 -15.97 -8.09 9.15
CA THR A 19 -17.00 -7.35 9.90
C THR A 19 -17.52 -6.17 9.05
N LYS A 20 -18.83 -5.97 9.00
CA LYS A 20 -19.43 -4.83 8.28
C LYS A 20 -18.99 -3.51 8.90
N LEU A 21 -18.77 -2.51 8.05
CA LEU A 21 -18.51 -1.14 8.52
C LEU A 21 -19.72 -0.53 9.23
N PRO A 22 -19.51 0.46 10.12
CA PRO A 22 -20.59 1.29 10.66
C PRO A 22 -21.50 1.86 9.57
N PHE A 23 -22.77 2.06 9.89
CA PHE A 23 -23.79 2.49 8.91
C PHE A 23 -23.39 3.73 8.10
N LEU A 24 -22.86 4.76 8.78
CA LEU A 24 -22.42 6.00 8.12
C LEU A 24 -21.27 5.74 7.15
N MET A 25 -20.24 5.01 7.57
CA MET A 25 -19.11 4.66 6.70
C MET A 25 -19.57 3.83 5.49
N ASN A 26 -20.57 2.97 5.68
CA ASN A 26 -21.18 2.22 4.60
C ASN A 26 -21.84 3.11 3.55
N ILE A 27 -22.55 4.18 3.98
CA ILE A 27 -23.12 5.16 3.06
C ILE A 27 -22.01 5.88 2.31
N LEU A 28 -21.01 6.39 3.03
CA LEU A 28 -19.88 7.12 2.45
C LEU A 28 -19.12 6.28 1.42
N TYR A 29 -18.85 5.01 1.74
CA TYR A 29 -18.27 4.06 0.79
C TYR A 29 -19.15 3.91 -0.45
N SER A 30 -20.47 3.81 -0.30
CA SER A 30 -21.35 3.65 -1.48
C SER A 30 -21.35 4.88 -2.37
N LEU A 31 -21.21 6.08 -1.78
CA LEU A 31 -21.11 7.33 -2.52
C LEU A 31 -19.78 7.42 -3.27
N ALA A 32 -18.67 7.14 -2.58
CA ALA A 32 -17.35 7.18 -3.20
C ALA A 32 -17.18 6.09 -4.28
N ALA A 33 -17.78 4.90 -4.12
CA ALA A 33 -17.84 3.89 -5.18
C ALA A 33 -18.57 4.41 -6.43
N LYS A 34 -19.70 5.10 -6.27
CA LYS A 34 -20.48 5.66 -7.39
C LYS A 34 -19.74 6.79 -8.11
N ASN A 35 -18.92 7.54 -7.39
CA ASN A 35 -18.14 8.65 -7.94
C ASN A 35 -16.78 8.21 -8.52
N GLY A 36 -16.41 6.93 -8.37
CA GLY A 36 -15.09 6.43 -8.78
C GLY A 36 -13.95 6.81 -7.83
N ASP A 37 -14.26 7.40 -6.67
CA ASP A 37 -13.26 7.93 -5.72
C ASP A 37 -12.53 6.85 -4.92
N HIS A 38 -12.96 5.59 -4.99
CA HIS A 38 -12.28 4.47 -4.31
C HIS A 38 -10.98 4.05 -4.97
N GLN A 39 -10.85 4.32 -6.26
CA GLN A 39 -9.70 3.93 -7.04
C GLN A 39 -9.09 5.17 -7.73
N PRO A 40 -8.54 6.13 -6.95
CA PRO A 40 -7.99 7.37 -7.48
C PRO A 40 -6.62 7.22 -8.14
N PHE A 41 -6.03 6.03 -8.14
CA PHE A 41 -4.67 5.73 -8.58
C PHE A 41 -4.73 4.80 -9.78
N SER A 42 -3.89 5.04 -10.77
CA SER A 42 -3.78 4.10 -11.88
C SER A 42 -3.02 2.85 -11.43
N MET A 43 -3.38 1.69 -11.99
CA MET A 43 -2.59 0.47 -11.79
C MET A 43 -1.16 0.62 -12.32
N ASP A 44 -0.95 1.43 -13.37
CA ASP A 44 0.38 1.73 -13.88
C ASP A 44 1.25 2.44 -12.84
N ASP A 45 0.71 3.43 -12.14
CA ASP A 45 1.43 4.14 -11.06
C ASP A 45 1.71 3.22 -9.88
N ILE A 46 0.74 2.37 -9.50
CA ILE A 46 0.90 1.38 -8.43
C ILE A 46 2.03 0.40 -8.79
N ASN A 47 2.03 -0.11 -10.03
CA ASN A 47 3.06 -1.02 -10.53
C ASN A 47 4.43 -0.34 -10.62
N ALA A 48 4.48 0.94 -10.99
CA ALA A 48 5.72 1.72 -11.00
C ALA A 48 6.36 1.82 -9.60
N VAL A 49 5.54 1.82 -8.54
CA VAL A 49 6.03 1.76 -7.15
C VAL A 49 6.43 0.34 -6.75
N LEU A 50 5.54 -0.64 -6.96
CA LEU A 50 5.78 -2.02 -6.51
C LEU A 50 7.02 -2.63 -7.18
N PHE A 51 7.20 -2.42 -8.47
CA PHE A 51 8.28 -3.04 -9.26
C PHE A 51 9.40 -2.05 -9.61
N ASN A 52 9.52 -0.97 -8.85
CA ASN A 52 10.60 -0.02 -9.01
C ASN A 52 11.97 -0.71 -8.76
N GLN A 53 12.96 -0.36 -9.57
CA GLN A 53 14.30 -0.98 -9.57
C GLN A 53 15.17 -0.50 -8.41
N HIS A 54 14.89 0.69 -7.87
CA HIS A 54 15.55 1.18 -6.67
C HIS A 54 15.03 0.37 -5.49
N GLN A 55 15.91 -0.35 -4.79
CA GLN A 55 15.59 -1.11 -3.58
C GLN A 55 15.23 -0.20 -2.38
N SER A 56 14.44 0.85 -2.62
CA SER A 56 14.02 1.89 -1.68
C SER A 56 12.96 1.39 -0.69
N ILE A 57 12.84 0.07 -0.47
CA ILE A 57 11.91 -0.52 0.51
C ILE A 57 12.23 0.09 1.87
N GLY A 58 11.29 0.89 2.40
CA GLY A 58 11.51 1.61 3.66
C GLY A 58 12.15 2.99 3.48
N CYS A 59 11.66 3.80 2.54
CA CYS A 59 12.10 5.18 2.37
C CYS A 59 11.22 6.17 3.17
N SER A 60 11.76 7.37 3.36
CA SER A 60 11.01 8.51 3.86
C SER A 60 10.84 9.55 2.76
N ILE A 61 9.63 10.08 2.61
CA ILE A 61 9.31 11.14 1.65
C ILE A 61 8.86 12.41 2.37
N GLU A 62 9.03 13.57 1.74
CA GLU A 62 8.49 14.84 2.22
C GLU A 62 6.99 14.92 1.88
N ALA A 63 6.16 14.32 2.72
CA ALA A 63 4.71 14.25 2.55
C ALA A 63 3.98 14.09 3.90
N PRO A 64 2.65 14.26 3.95
CA PRO A 64 1.87 14.05 5.19
C PRO A 64 2.03 12.65 5.81
N LEU A 65 2.23 11.63 4.97
CA LEU A 65 2.55 10.26 5.40
C LEU A 65 3.99 9.92 4.98
N PRO A 66 4.99 10.30 5.80
CA PRO A 66 6.38 10.29 5.36
C PRO A 66 6.98 8.88 5.27
N ILE A 67 6.51 7.91 6.06
CA ILE A 67 7.11 6.56 6.12
C ILE A 67 6.46 5.68 5.06
N VAL A 68 7.26 5.17 4.12
CA VAL A 68 6.78 4.33 3.02
C VAL A 68 7.41 2.95 3.08
N SER A 69 6.60 1.91 2.93
CA SER A 69 7.07 0.53 2.75
C SER A 69 6.13 -0.22 1.81
N TRP A 70 6.61 -1.26 1.14
CA TRP A 70 5.75 -2.06 0.25
C TRP A 70 6.18 -3.53 0.22
N ARG A 71 5.27 -4.35 -0.31
CA ARG A 71 5.43 -5.79 -0.51
C ARG A 71 4.98 -6.12 -1.92
N THR A 72 5.87 -6.77 -2.67
CA THR A 72 5.68 -7.14 -4.08
C THR A 72 5.14 -8.55 -4.27
N GLU A 73 5.01 -9.33 -3.20
CA GLU A 73 4.55 -10.72 -3.27
C GLU A 73 3.43 -10.96 -2.27
N ALA A 74 2.41 -11.70 -2.69
CA ALA A 74 1.37 -12.17 -1.80
C ALA A 74 1.68 -13.59 -1.31
N ILE A 75 1.43 -13.86 -0.03
CA ILE A 75 1.70 -15.16 0.59
C ILE A 75 0.59 -15.57 1.56
N GLU A 76 0.43 -16.87 1.77
CA GLU A 76 -0.25 -17.40 2.94
C GLU A 76 0.72 -17.44 4.12
N TYR A 77 0.24 -17.15 5.33
CA TYR A 77 1.09 -16.99 6.51
C TYR A 77 0.41 -17.49 7.77
N GLU A 78 1.16 -18.21 8.60
CA GLU A 78 0.70 -18.62 9.93
C GLU A 78 0.90 -17.44 10.90
N LEU A 79 -0.14 -16.62 11.08
CA LEU A 79 -0.09 -15.49 12.02
C LEU A 79 -0.29 -15.92 13.48
N PHE A 80 -1.18 -16.87 13.71
CA PHE A 80 -1.45 -17.44 15.03
C PHE A 80 -1.24 -18.95 14.98
N LYS A 81 -0.38 -19.45 15.87
CA LYS A 81 0.01 -20.86 15.88
C LYS A 81 -1.22 -21.76 16.01
N GLY A 82 -1.37 -22.70 15.07
CA GLY A 82 -2.48 -23.66 15.08
C GLY A 82 -3.85 -23.09 14.67
N GLU A 83 -3.89 -21.90 14.09
CA GLU A 83 -5.08 -21.35 13.43
C GLU A 83 -4.95 -21.41 11.91
N GLU A 84 -6.05 -21.07 11.22
CA GLU A 84 -6.06 -20.94 9.76
C GLU A 84 -5.02 -19.92 9.29
N LEU A 85 -4.39 -20.22 8.14
CA LEU A 85 -3.47 -19.30 7.48
C LEU A 85 -4.20 -18.01 7.10
N VAL A 86 -3.49 -16.90 7.23
CA VAL A 86 -3.96 -15.59 6.81
C VAL A 86 -3.28 -15.20 5.51
N TYR A 87 -3.92 -14.33 4.75
CA TYR A 87 -3.40 -13.82 3.50
C TYR A 87 -2.64 -12.52 3.72
N LEU A 88 -1.38 -12.46 3.26
CA LEU A 88 -0.58 -11.24 3.22
C LEU A 88 -0.58 -10.76 1.76
N PRO A 89 -1.29 -9.68 1.43
CA PRO A 89 -1.38 -9.22 0.06
C PRO A 89 -0.14 -8.43 -0.38
N GLN A 90 0.01 -8.29 -1.70
CA GLN A 90 0.81 -7.20 -2.27
C GLN A 90 0.24 -5.86 -1.78
N CYS A 91 1.12 -4.95 -1.38
CA CYS A 91 0.66 -3.66 -0.88
C CYS A 91 1.72 -2.57 -0.89
N ILE A 92 1.26 -1.32 -0.86
CA ILE A 92 2.06 -0.12 -0.58
C ILE A 92 1.47 0.52 0.68
N ILE A 93 2.32 0.79 1.67
CA ILE A 93 1.95 1.28 2.99
C ILE A 93 2.60 2.64 3.21
N PHE A 94 1.77 3.61 3.53
CA PHE A 94 2.13 4.96 3.95
C PHE A 94 1.77 5.14 5.41
N SER A 95 2.64 5.74 6.22
CA SER A 95 2.37 5.92 7.64
C SER A 95 3.01 7.19 8.19
N ASN A 96 2.39 7.75 9.22
CA ASN A 96 2.95 8.79 10.09
C ASN A 96 3.48 8.23 11.41
N GLY A 97 3.60 6.90 11.52
CA GLY A 97 4.05 6.20 12.73
C GLY A 97 2.92 5.92 13.73
N ALA A 98 1.71 6.43 13.53
CA ALA A 98 0.53 6.09 14.34
C ALA A 98 -0.47 5.26 13.54
N ILE A 99 -0.88 5.78 12.38
CA ILE A 99 -1.87 5.18 11.48
C ILE A 99 -1.16 4.76 10.20
N ALA A 100 -1.62 3.69 9.57
CA ALA A 100 -1.22 3.35 8.21
C ALA A 100 -2.36 3.51 7.22
N TYR A 101 -1.99 3.97 6.03
CA TYR A 101 -2.82 4.04 4.84
C TYR A 101 -2.22 3.08 3.83
N VAL A 102 -3.01 2.14 3.35
CA VAL A 102 -2.53 0.99 2.58
C VAL A 102 -3.26 0.90 1.24
N ILE A 103 -2.49 0.83 0.16
CA ILE A 103 -2.95 0.39 -1.16
C ILE A 103 -2.75 -1.12 -1.18
N VAL A 104 -3.82 -1.90 -1.16
CA VAL A 104 -3.78 -3.37 -1.22
C VAL A 104 -4.08 -3.80 -2.64
N VAL A 105 -3.22 -4.64 -3.21
CA VAL A 105 -3.31 -5.11 -4.60
C VAL A 105 -3.56 -6.61 -4.60
N MET A 106 -4.53 -7.06 -5.40
CA MET A 106 -4.83 -8.47 -5.64
C MET A 106 -5.17 -8.65 -7.12
N GLY A 107 -4.23 -9.21 -7.88
CA GLY A 107 -4.39 -9.34 -9.33
C GLY A 107 -4.34 -7.98 -10.03
N ASP A 108 -5.36 -7.70 -10.85
CA ASP A 108 -5.57 -6.43 -11.56
C ASP A 108 -6.43 -5.43 -10.79
N GLU A 109 -6.86 -5.78 -9.58
CA GLU A 109 -7.66 -4.93 -8.72
C GLU A 109 -6.86 -4.44 -7.51
N TYR A 110 -7.31 -3.31 -6.95
CA TYR A 110 -6.78 -2.80 -5.69
C TYR A 110 -7.86 -2.14 -4.84
N GLU A 111 -7.61 -2.07 -3.53
CA GLU A 111 -8.44 -1.30 -2.60
C GLU A 111 -7.59 -0.46 -1.64
N LEU A 112 -8.19 0.64 -1.16
CA LEU A 112 -7.58 1.51 -0.18
C LEU A 112 -8.06 1.17 1.23
N ARG A 113 -7.12 1.06 2.17
CA ARG A 113 -7.41 0.75 3.56
C ARG A 113 -6.73 1.73 4.51
N ILE A 114 -7.36 1.94 5.66
CA ILE A 114 -6.78 2.60 6.82
C ILE A 114 -6.65 1.59 7.93
N TRP A 115 -5.51 1.58 8.59
CA TRP A 115 -5.27 0.76 9.75
C TRP A 115 -4.89 1.64 10.94
N PRO A 116 -5.86 1.90 11.85
CA PRO A 116 -5.65 2.80 12.98
C PRO A 116 -4.65 2.24 14.01
N ASP A 117 -4.63 0.91 14.18
CA ASP A 117 -3.77 0.25 15.17
C ASP A 117 -2.37 -0.07 14.63
N TYR A 118 -1.91 0.59 13.56
CA TYR A 118 -0.66 0.23 12.88
C TYR A 118 0.57 0.30 13.78
N SER A 119 0.61 1.22 14.75
CA SER A 119 1.75 1.34 15.66
C SER A 119 1.66 0.48 16.92
N ASN A 120 0.48 -0.10 17.21
CA ASN A 120 0.24 -0.80 18.46
C ASN A 120 1.09 -2.09 18.53
N ARG A 121 1.93 -2.24 19.55
CA ARG A 121 2.74 -3.46 19.75
C ARG A 121 2.00 -4.50 20.59
N ASP A 122 1.14 -4.06 21.50
CA ASP A 122 0.34 -4.91 22.37
C ASP A 122 -1.03 -5.15 21.72
N ARG A 123 -1.05 -6.07 20.75
CA ARG A 123 -2.24 -6.34 19.91
C ARG A 123 -3.04 -7.52 20.44
N GLU A 124 -4.33 -7.29 20.66
CA GLU A 124 -5.30 -8.37 20.65
C GLU A 124 -5.53 -8.90 19.23
N LYS A 125 -6.00 -10.14 19.11
CA LYS A 125 -6.24 -10.80 17.81
C LYS A 125 -7.08 -9.96 16.85
N HIS A 126 -8.09 -9.26 17.36
CA HIS A 126 -8.99 -8.47 16.53
C HIS A 126 -8.32 -7.21 15.93
N HIS A 127 -7.28 -6.66 16.57
CA HIS A 127 -6.51 -5.52 16.05
C HIS A 127 -5.69 -5.86 14.79
N TRP A 128 -5.38 -7.14 14.55
CA TRP A 128 -4.62 -7.57 13.37
C TRP A 128 -5.41 -7.39 12.05
N PHE A 129 -6.73 -7.31 12.16
CA PHE A 129 -7.67 -7.22 11.03
C PHE A 129 -8.63 -6.04 11.18
N SER A 130 -8.29 -5.05 12.02
CA SER A 130 -9.12 -3.88 12.30
C SER A 130 -9.14 -2.86 11.17
N HIS A 131 -8.26 -3.02 10.17
CA HIS A 131 -8.22 -2.13 9.02
C HIS A 131 -9.55 -2.12 8.26
N HIS A 132 -9.89 -0.97 7.69
CA HIS A 132 -11.16 -0.71 7.02
C HIS A 132 -10.96 0.14 5.77
N ALA A 133 -12.00 0.29 4.94
CA ALA A 133 -11.93 1.11 3.75
C ALA A 133 -11.70 2.60 4.10
N VAL A 134 -10.99 3.32 3.22
CA VAL A 134 -10.96 4.79 3.21
C VAL A 134 -12.34 5.28 2.77
N VAL A 135 -12.98 6.14 3.57
CA VAL A 135 -14.33 6.64 3.25
C VAL A 135 -14.48 8.15 3.39
N TYR A 136 -13.53 8.83 4.04
CA TYR A 136 -13.55 10.29 4.18
C TYR A 136 -12.66 10.94 3.12
N SER A 137 -13.14 12.01 2.50
CA SER A 137 -12.39 12.72 1.45
C SER A 137 -11.05 13.27 1.95
N ALA A 138 -11.01 13.79 3.18
CA ALA A 138 -9.77 14.29 3.77
C ALA A 138 -8.69 13.19 3.90
N GLU A 139 -9.08 11.97 4.25
CA GLU A 139 -8.17 10.82 4.29
C GLU A 139 -7.67 10.48 2.89
N LEU A 140 -8.55 10.51 1.89
CA LEU A 140 -8.21 10.26 0.50
C LEU A 140 -7.24 11.31 -0.06
N ASP A 141 -7.44 12.59 0.28
CA ASP A 141 -6.59 13.69 -0.17
C ASP A 141 -5.18 13.59 0.42
N VAL A 142 -5.08 13.25 1.71
CA VAL A 142 -3.80 12.93 2.37
C VAL A 142 -3.09 11.78 1.66
N PHE A 143 -3.86 10.77 1.25
CA PHE A 143 -3.34 9.60 0.55
C PHE A 143 -2.81 9.97 -0.84
N LYS A 144 -3.58 10.76 -1.61
CA LYS A 144 -3.21 11.24 -2.94
C LYS A 144 -1.94 12.07 -2.92
N GLN A 145 -1.84 13.03 -2.00
CA GLN A 145 -0.64 13.86 -1.84
C GLN A 145 0.61 13.03 -1.54
N SER A 146 0.47 12.03 -0.66
CA SER A 146 1.60 11.16 -0.28
C SER A 146 2.02 10.22 -1.41
N PHE A 147 1.06 9.67 -2.16
CA PHE A 147 1.34 8.83 -3.32
C PHE A 147 2.01 9.62 -4.46
N GLU A 148 1.54 10.83 -4.74
CA GLU A 148 2.15 11.72 -5.74
C GLU A 148 3.59 12.08 -5.36
N ALA A 149 3.85 12.38 -4.08
CA ALA A 149 5.19 12.64 -3.58
C ALA A 149 6.13 11.43 -3.77
N LEU A 150 5.63 10.20 -3.53
CA LEU A 150 6.39 8.98 -3.78
C LEU A 150 6.72 8.78 -5.27
N LEU A 151 5.75 8.99 -6.16
CA LEU A 151 5.99 8.90 -7.60
C LEU A 151 7.03 9.91 -8.08
N LYS A 152 6.97 11.15 -7.58
CA LYS A 152 7.99 12.18 -7.86
C LYS A 152 9.37 11.76 -7.35
N HIS A 153 9.43 11.18 -6.15
CA HIS A 153 10.67 10.66 -5.57
C HIS A 153 11.26 9.57 -6.45
N ILE A 154 10.50 8.52 -6.78
CA ILE A 154 10.93 7.41 -7.64
C ILE A 154 11.36 7.92 -9.02
N LYS A 155 10.63 8.86 -9.62
CA LYS A 155 11.02 9.45 -10.90
C LYS A 155 12.37 10.16 -10.82
N LYS A 156 12.61 10.91 -9.74
CA LYS A 156 13.89 11.60 -9.50
C LYS A 156 15.04 10.59 -9.34
N GLU A 157 14.83 9.50 -8.61
CA GLU A 157 15.80 8.41 -8.48
C GLU A 157 16.13 7.78 -9.84
N ASN A 158 15.09 7.51 -10.65
CA ASN A 158 15.24 6.92 -11.98
C ASN A 158 16.03 7.85 -12.94
N ASP A 159 15.70 9.14 -12.93
CA ASP A 159 16.39 10.14 -13.75
C ASP A 159 17.84 10.35 -13.30
N TYR A 160 18.12 10.22 -12.00
CA TYR A 160 19.47 10.26 -11.46
C TYR A 160 20.29 9.05 -11.92
N GLU A 161 19.74 7.83 -11.82
CA GLU A 161 20.41 6.61 -12.27
C GLU A 161 20.66 6.60 -13.78
N LYS A 162 19.75 7.14 -14.58
CA LYS A 162 19.98 7.33 -16.03
C LYS A 162 21.16 8.25 -16.34
N LYS A 163 21.37 9.29 -15.52
CA LYS A 163 22.48 10.24 -15.67
C LYS A 163 23.78 9.73 -15.05
N HIS A 164 23.67 8.86 -14.04
CA HIS A 164 24.78 8.28 -13.29
C HIS A 164 24.59 6.77 -13.14
N PRO A 165 24.78 5.99 -14.23
CA PRO A 165 24.58 4.54 -14.18
C PRO A 165 25.52 3.94 -13.13
N LYS A 166 24.97 3.23 -12.15
CA LYS A 166 25.77 2.58 -11.07
C LYS A 166 26.71 1.50 -11.60
N PHE A 167 26.47 1.02 -12.82
CA PHE A 167 27.36 0.14 -13.57
C PHE A 167 27.55 0.71 -14.98
N GLY A 168 28.81 0.92 -15.35
CA GLY A 168 29.17 1.38 -16.69
C GLY A 168 28.64 0.41 -17.73
N LYS A 169 27.91 0.92 -18.71
CA LYS A 169 27.67 0.18 -19.95
C LYS A 169 29.02 -0.23 -20.52
N ASP A 170 29.09 -1.49 -20.93
CA ASP A 170 30.27 -2.14 -21.49
C ASP A 170 31.10 -1.21 -22.37
N ILE A 171 32.39 -1.15 -22.07
CA ILE A 171 33.41 -0.58 -22.94
C ILE A 171 33.26 -1.32 -24.28
N PRO A 172 33.04 -0.63 -25.41
CA PRO A 172 33.03 -1.31 -26.69
C PRO A 172 34.43 -1.91 -26.88
N LEU A 173 34.48 -3.23 -27.04
CA LEU A 173 35.69 -3.91 -27.50
C LEU A 173 36.08 -3.25 -28.82
N SER A 174 37.15 -2.46 -28.78
CA SER A 174 37.82 -2.01 -29.99
C SER A 174 38.30 -3.25 -30.73
N ASP A 175 37.85 -3.42 -31.97
CA ASP A 175 38.34 -4.42 -32.90
C ASP A 175 39.88 -4.40 -32.95
N SER A 176 40.49 -5.55 -32.69
CA SER A 176 41.89 -5.85 -32.99
C SER A 176 41.99 -7.22 -33.63
#